data_AF-A0AAD8ECR0-F1
#
_entry.id   AF-A0AAD8ECR0-F1
#
_cell.length_a   1.000
_cell.length_b   1.000
_cell.length_c   1.000
_cell.angle_alpha   90.00
_cell.angle_beta   90.00
_cell.angle_gamma   90.00
#
_symmetry.space_group_name_H-M   'P 1'
#
loop_
_entity.id
_entity.type
_entity.pdbx_description
1 polymer ?
#
loop_
_entity_poly.entity_id
_entity_poly.type
_entity_poly.pdbx_seq_one_letter_code
_entity_poly.pdbx_strand_id
1 'polypeptide(L)'
;ASVMERFARIRWLLFIRDTKLNQYFDGMNIPHDSEFIVARKSQFREMIELYEVYRIFPSWPIIQDYIGTWLPHNQINWSTASFLDRRRNLERIELRGTASSF
;
A
#
# COMPACT_ATOMS: atom_id res chain seq x y z
N ALA A 1 21.86 -7.74 9.54
CA ALA A 1 20.51 -7.30 9.15
C ALA A 1 20.42 -5.79 9.37
N SER A 2 20.32 -5.02 8.29
CA SER A 2 20.15 -3.56 8.34
C SER A 2 18.80 -3.22 9.00
N VAL A 3 18.71 -2.09 9.68
CA VAL A 3 17.47 -1.59 10.32
C VAL A 3 16.29 -1.55 9.33
N MET A 4 16.55 -1.46 8.03
CA MET A 4 15.51 -1.50 6.98
C MET A 4 14.89 -2.89 6.75
N GLU A 5 15.56 -3.99 7.10
CA GLU A 5 14.97 -5.35 7.00
C GLU A 5 13.95 -5.66 8.11
N ARG A 6 13.91 -4.87 9.19
CA ARG A 6 13.05 -5.14 10.36
C ARG A 6 11.57 -4.78 10.18
N PHE A 7 11.20 -4.06 9.12
CA PHE A 7 9.82 -3.60 8.90
C PHE A 7 9.01 -4.50 7.94
N ALA A 8 9.65 -5.47 7.30
CA ALA A 8 9.10 -6.37 6.27
C ALA A 8 7.95 -7.29 6.72
N ARG A 9 7.48 -7.19 7.98
CA ARG A 9 6.39 -8.01 8.54
C ARG A 9 5.51 -7.23 9.52
N ILE A 10 5.52 -5.91 9.45
CA ILE A 10 4.72 -5.06 10.34
C ILE A 10 3.50 -4.58 9.58
N ARG A 11 2.33 -4.73 10.19
CA ARG A 11 1.09 -4.12 9.72
C ARG A 11 0.95 -2.75 10.36
N TRP A 12 0.69 -1.74 9.54
CA TRP A 12 0.49 -0.37 9.99
C TRP A 12 -0.93 0.08 9.64
N LEU A 13 -1.55 0.82 10.55
CA LEU A 13 -2.80 1.53 10.31
C LEU A 13 -2.60 2.99 10.68
N LEU A 14 -2.67 3.87 9.69
CA LEU A 14 -2.52 5.31 9.84
C LEU A 14 -3.85 6.00 9.59
N PHE A 15 -4.26 6.89 10.50
CA PHE A 15 -5.45 7.73 10.34
C PHE A 15 -5.04 9.12 9.85
N ILE A 16 -5.60 9.57 8.73
CA ILE A 16 -5.36 10.91 8.20
C ILE A 16 -6.69 11.59 7.84
N ARG A 17 -6.69 12.93 7.83
CA ARG A 17 -7.90 13.71 7.54
C ARG A 17 -7.98 14.17 6.09
N ASP A 18 -7.13 15.11 5.69
CA ASP A 18 -7.28 15.82 4.40
C ASP A 18 -5.95 15.98 3.63
N THR A 19 -4.97 15.14 3.93
CA THR A 19 -3.65 15.24 3.29
C THR A 19 -3.60 14.41 2.01
N LYS A 20 -3.04 14.97 0.94
CA LYS A 20 -2.71 14.21 -0.27
C LYS A 20 -1.64 13.17 0.09
N LEU A 21 -1.95 11.88 -0.09
CA LEU A 21 -1.06 10.78 0.30
C LEU A 21 0.33 10.89 -0.35
N ASN A 22 0.40 11.30 -1.62
CA ASN A 22 1.66 11.54 -2.32
C ASN A 22 2.57 12.57 -1.62
N GLN A 23 1.99 13.63 -1.07
CA GLN A 23 2.74 14.67 -0.36
C GLN A 23 3.10 14.21 1.06
N TYR A 24 2.17 13.52 1.73
CA TYR A 24 2.41 13.00 3.08
C TYR A 24 3.58 12.02 3.12
N PHE A 25 3.66 11.12 2.14
CA PHE A 25 4.71 10.10 2.06
C PHE A 25 5.92 10.51 1.22
N ASP A 26 6.07 11.79 0.92
CA ASP A 26 7.24 12.26 0.20
C ASP A 26 8.52 12.02 1.02
N GLY A 27 9.58 11.55 0.38
CA GLY A 27 10.83 11.13 1.04
C GLY A 27 10.71 9.91 1.96
N MET A 28 9.52 9.33 2.16
CA MET A 28 9.33 8.10 2.93
C MET A 28 9.32 6.86 2.03
N ASN A 29 10.18 5.89 2.33
CA ASN A 29 10.15 4.59 1.70
C ASN A 29 9.21 3.65 2.47
N ILE A 30 8.15 3.19 1.80
CA ILE A 30 7.26 2.14 2.32
C ILE A 30 7.54 0.88 1.50
N PRO A 31 8.26 -0.11 2.08
CA PRO A 31 8.65 -1.31 1.37
C PRO A 31 7.46 -2.10 0.81
N HIS A 32 7.67 -2.72 -0.36
CA HIS A 32 6.68 -3.57 -1.03
C HIS A 32 6.28 -4.82 -0.22
N ASP A 33 7.04 -5.21 0.81
CA ASP A 33 6.70 -6.33 1.69
C ASP A 33 5.95 -5.89 2.96
N SER A 34 5.77 -4.58 3.17
CA SER A 34 5.00 -4.05 4.31
C SER A 34 3.51 -3.90 3.98
N GLU A 35 2.64 -4.22 4.94
CA GLU A 35 1.19 -3.97 4.87
C GLU A 35 0.89 -2.65 5.57
N PHE A 36 0.89 -1.56 4.80
CA PHE A 36 0.64 -0.22 5.32
C PHE A 36 -0.72 0.28 4.84
N ILE A 37 -1.65 0.44 5.77
CA ILE A 37 -3.02 0.85 5.51
C ILE A 37 -3.21 2.29 5.98
N VAL A 38 -3.84 3.10 5.14
CA VAL A 38 -4.23 4.47 5.45
C VAL A 38 -5.75 4.56 5.49
N ALA A 39 -6.27 4.88 6.67
CA ALA A 39 -7.65 5.28 6.91
C ALA A 39 -7.77 6.79 6.68
N ARG A 40 -8.34 7.18 5.54
CA ARG A 40 -8.57 8.59 5.18
C ARG A 40 -10.04 8.92 5.30
N LYS A 41 -10.38 10.03 5.96
CA LYS A 41 -11.77 10.52 5.93
C LYS A 41 -12.15 10.90 4.50
N SER A 42 -13.28 10.40 4.00
CA SER A 42 -13.78 10.78 2.68
C SER A 42 -14.19 12.26 2.68
N GLN A 43 -13.85 12.98 1.60
CA GLN A 43 -14.22 14.39 1.45
C GLN A 43 -15.71 14.58 1.14
N PHE A 44 -16.34 13.56 0.57
CA PHE A 44 -17.69 13.66 0.00
C PHE A 44 -18.76 12.89 0.77
N ARG A 45 -18.35 11.95 1.62
CA ARG A 45 -19.26 11.06 2.34
C ARG A 45 -18.84 10.95 3.80
N GLU A 46 -19.80 10.67 4.67
CA GLU A 46 -19.52 10.34 6.06
C GLU A 46 -19.00 8.91 6.16
N MET A 47 -17.78 8.67 5.67
CA MET A 47 -17.11 7.38 5.70
C MET A 47 -15.59 7.54 5.72
N ILE A 48 -14.89 6.47 6.09
CA ILE A 48 -13.44 6.36 5.96
C ILE A 48 -13.15 5.50 4.72
N GLU A 49 -12.29 5.99 3.85
CA GLU A 49 -11.71 5.26 2.74
C GLU A 49 -10.41 4.59 3.22
N LEU A 50 -10.21 3.34 2.85
CA LEU A 50 -9.05 2.55 3.21
C LEU A 50 -8.18 2.36 1.98
N TYR A 51 -6.92 2.78 2.09
CA TYR A 51 -5.93 2.62 1.05
C TYR A 51 -4.75 1.80 1.55
N GLU A 52 -4.34 0.81 0.79
CA GLU A 52 -3.00 0.22 0.94
C GLU A 52 -1.99 1.13 0.23
N VAL A 53 -0.86 1.40 0.89
CA VAL A 53 0.18 2.25 0.33
C VAL A 53 1.54 1.55 0.37
N TYR A 54 2.28 1.63 -0.74
CA TYR A 54 3.61 1.02 -0.85
C TYR A 54 4.39 1.60 -2.04
N ARG A 55 5.69 1.32 -2.09
CA ARG A 55 6.55 1.58 -3.25
C ARG A 55 7.19 0.28 -3.70
N ILE A 56 7.31 0.11 -5.01
CA ILE A 56 8.07 -1.00 -5.60
C ILE A 56 9.57 -0.74 -5.46
N PHE A 57 9.99 0.49 -5.74
CA PHE A 57 11.35 0.97 -5.50
C PHE A 57 11.31 2.28 -4.72
N PRO A 58 12.31 2.57 -3.86
CA PRO A 58 12.32 3.77 -3.03
C PRO A 58 12.21 5.08 -3.84
N SER A 59 12.72 5.10 -5.07
CA SER A 59 12.70 6.26 -5.97
C SER A 59 11.44 6.37 -6.84
N TRP A 60 10.55 5.37 -6.82
CA TRP A 60 9.34 5.35 -7.62
C TRP A 60 8.17 6.01 -6.89
N PRO A 61 7.15 6.54 -7.58
CA PRO A 61 5.95 7.08 -6.95
C PRO A 61 5.29 6.08 -5.99
N ILE A 62 4.61 6.60 -4.97
CA ILE A 62 3.84 5.76 -4.06
C ILE A 62 2.58 5.26 -4.76
N ILE A 63 2.30 3.97 -4.61
CA ILE A 63 1.09 3.34 -5.06
C ILE A 63 0.04 3.48 -3.96
N GLN A 64 -1.19 3.81 -4.36
CA GLN A 64 -2.34 3.94 -3.48
C GLN A 64 -3.42 3.01 -4.02
N ASP A 65 -3.55 1.83 -3.42
CA ASP A 65 -4.57 0.87 -3.82
C ASP A 65 -5.78 0.95 -2.89
N TYR A 66 -6.98 1.10 -3.46
CA TYR A 66 -8.20 1.18 -2.68
C TYR A 66 -8.62 -0.21 -2.23
N ILE A 67 -8.63 -0.44 -0.92
CA ILE A 67 -8.89 -1.77 -0.36
C ILE A 67 -10.22 -1.86 0.39
N GLY A 68 -10.94 -0.74 0.55
CA GLY A 68 -12.23 -0.77 1.19
C GLY A 68 -12.74 0.55 1.75
N THR A 69 -13.86 0.45 2.43
CA THR A 69 -14.49 1.54 3.17
C THR A 69 -14.87 1.09 4.57
N TRP A 70 -14.78 2.02 5.51
CA TRP A 70 -15.32 1.87 6.85
C TRP A 70 -16.43 2.90 7.04
N LEU A 71 -17.66 2.39 7.10
CA LEU A 71 -18.89 3.15 7.29
C LEU A 71 -19.15 3.41 8.78
N PRO A 72 -19.92 4.47 9.11
CA PRO A 72 -20.49 4.67 10.43
C PRO A 72 -21.29 3.42 10.84
N HIS A 73 -21.32 3.09 12.13
CA HIS A 73 -21.98 1.89 12.70
C HIS A 73 -21.23 0.56 12.45
N ASN A 74 -19.89 0.60 12.43
CA ASN A 74 -19.01 -0.58 12.41
C ASN A 74 -19.15 -1.50 11.19
N GLN A 75 -19.63 -0.98 10.06
CA GLN A 75 -19.63 -1.74 8.81
C GLN A 75 -18.34 -1.46 8.05
N ILE A 76 -17.44 -2.44 8.02
CA ILE A 76 -16.24 -2.41 7.21
C ILE A 76 -16.49 -3.26 5.97
N ASN A 77 -16.42 -2.63 4.80
CA ASN A 77 -16.35 -3.33 3.52
C ASN A 77 -14.88 -3.38 3.10
N TRP A 78 -14.29 -4.57 3.18
CA TRP A 78 -12.86 -4.81 2.94
C TRP A 78 -12.68 -5.78 1.77
N SER A 79 -11.64 -5.55 0.96
CA SER A 79 -11.28 -6.44 -0.14
C SER A 79 -10.98 -7.85 0.35
N THR A 80 -11.63 -8.86 -0.22
CA THR A 80 -11.38 -10.28 0.11
C THR A 80 -10.08 -10.82 -0.49
N ALA A 81 -9.43 -10.04 -1.37
CA ALA A 81 -8.16 -10.42 -1.97
C ALA A 81 -7.04 -10.44 -0.91
N SER A 82 -6.21 -11.48 -0.93
CA SER A 82 -5.07 -11.56 -0.03
C SER A 82 -4.05 -10.44 -0.32
N PHE A 83 -3.18 -10.17 0.65
CA PHE A 83 -2.09 -9.18 0.50
C PHE A 83 -1.28 -9.37 -0.78
N LEU A 84 -0.92 -10.63 -1.09
CA LEU A 84 -0.15 -10.93 -2.30
C LEU A 84 -0.99 -10.76 -3.56
N ASP A 85 -2.29 -11.08 -3.51
CA ASP A 85 -3.18 -10.99 -4.66
C ASP A 85 -3.38 -9.54 -5.13
N ARG A 86 -3.49 -8.61 -4.18
CA ARG A 86 -3.61 -7.17 -4.48
C ARG A 86 -2.36 -6.60 -5.16
N ARG A 87 -1.21 -7.26 -5.01
CA ARG A 87 0.11 -6.82 -5.52
C ARG A 87 0.68 -7.73 -6.60
N ARG A 88 -0.16 -8.51 -7.27
CA ARG A 88 0.28 -9.45 -8.33
C ARG A 88 0.77 -8.76 -9.60
N ASN A 89 0.54 -7.46 -9.75
CA ASN A 89 1.05 -6.70 -10.87
C ASN A 89 2.48 -6.22 -10.57
N LEU A 90 3.41 -6.52 -11.48
CA LEU A 90 4.78 -6.04 -11.37
C LEU A 90 4.91 -4.56 -11.78
N GLU A 91 3.81 -3.82 -11.92
CA GLU A 91 3.74 -2.41 -12.39
C GLU A 91 4.73 -2.12 -13.55
N ARG A 92 4.69 -2.97 -14.58
CA ARG A 92 5.54 -2.89 -15.78
C ARG A 92 7.02 -3.23 -15.59
N ILE A 93 7.44 -3.83 -14.47
CA ILE A 93 8.77 -4.43 -14.37
C ILE A 93 8.86 -5.61 -15.34
N GLU A 94 9.83 -5.55 -16.24
CA GLU A 94 10.18 -6.64 -17.15
C GLU A 94 11.12 -7.64 -16.47
N LEU A 95 10.70 -8.91 -16.40
CA LEU A 95 11.59 -9.99 -16.01
C LEU A 95 12.46 -10.38 -17.21
N ARG A 96 13.76 -10.13 -17.11
CA ARG A 96 14.76 -10.55 -18.10
C ARG A 96 15.49 -11.79 -17.59
N GLY A 97 15.24 -12.93 -18.23
CA GLY A 97 15.96 -14.17 -17.96
C GLY A 97 16.85 -14.54 -19.14
N THR A 98 18.02 -15.12 -18.86
CA THR A 98 18.85 -15.79 -19.88
C THR A 98 18.85 -17.27 -19.55
N ALA A 99 18.44 -18.09 -20.50
CA ALA A 99 18.57 -19.53 -20.42
C ALA A 99 19.75 -19.95 -21.30
N SER A 100 20.75 -20.56 -20.69
CA SER A 100 21.84 -21.24 -21.38
C SER A 100 21.60 -22.74 -21.25
N SER A 101 21.40 -23.40 -22.40
CA SER A 101 21.34 -24.85 -22.51
C SER A 101 22.76 -25.42 -22.56
N PHE A 102 23.03 -26.43 -21.73
CA PHE A 102 24.25 -27.26 -21.78
C PHE A 102 24.09 -28.40 -22.78
#